data_AF-A0A1R1J413-F1
#
_entry.id   AF-A0A1R1J413-F1
#
_cell.length_a   1.000
_cell.length_b   1.000
_cell.length_c   1.000
_cell.angle_alpha   90.00
_cell.angle_beta   90.00
_cell.angle_gamma   90.00
#
_symmetry.space_group_name_H-M   'P 1'
#
loop_
_entity.id
_entity.type
_entity.pdbx_description
1 polymer ?
#
loop_
_entity_poly.entity_id
_entity_poly.type
_entity_poly.pdbx_seq_one_letter_code
_entity_poly.pdbx_strand_id
1 'polypeptide(L)'
;MIGVIYSATSAVAGQLVLASLHRSVGLGQARALGLSALSTCSASVLVAVDVPDEFANALISWLGTPGRKLLVFGRMPHALATRLNCRQIEHVEGFADAARSAPAASRCTSRSSATVRYTTLVGSLGGREWVRPFERFDFTDEWNNLGFGAIRSDDSIWSVGAPLDVPESARLASVYIEQDCRFAYAAMWDDEATSVLWFNRPVGPCDSFEWRVVENFLSGYRAGELHCQPVLSEVPWGYDAVITSRLDCDEDVESARPLWDAYRRLGVPFSLAVHTANLGNAAHHMILKELAADPSAAILSHTATHAPNWGGSYAAALAEGRESAHLLESVIARPVRYAVSPFHQTPHYALEGLADAGYAGCIGGIIRNDPEFLLARGGILAGMPEGFVGHSQQCMLHGDCMLAEGDPLAVFKAAFDLAYETKTLFGYLDHPFSERYQYGWRTEDERISAHEEFVRYMRARAKRPLFINEEVAMDFLLAKSMHDLTEDGDTYVVTSMRGATAPLPLAVEYRGELLEVTDSGRLR
;
A
#
# COMPACT_ATOMS: atom_id res chain seq x y z
N MET A 1 22.97 -1.97 -1.86
CA MET A 1 22.25 -3.26 -1.69
C MET A 1 21.87 -3.53 -0.23
N ILE A 2 20.63 -3.97 -0.02
CA ILE A 2 19.95 -4.34 1.23
C ILE A 2 19.90 -5.87 1.35
N GLY A 3 20.41 -6.40 2.46
CA GLY A 3 20.21 -7.80 2.81
C GLY A 3 18.93 -8.01 3.61
N VAL A 4 18.15 -9.05 3.30
CA VAL A 4 16.97 -9.46 4.08
C VAL A 4 17.22 -10.85 4.64
N ILE A 5 17.19 -11.01 5.97
CA ILE A 5 17.37 -12.31 6.63
C ILE A 5 16.11 -12.71 7.38
N TYR A 6 15.77 -13.99 7.29
CA TYR A 6 14.68 -14.64 8.01
C TYR A 6 14.98 -16.13 8.16
N SER A 7 14.33 -16.77 9.12
CA SER A 7 14.36 -18.23 9.28
C SER A 7 13.32 -18.89 8.36
N ALA A 8 13.38 -20.22 8.23
CA ALA A 8 12.37 -20.98 7.49
C ALA A 8 10.95 -20.80 8.08
N THR A 9 10.83 -20.63 9.40
CA THR A 9 9.54 -20.42 10.08
C THR A 9 8.94 -19.04 9.78
N SER A 10 9.79 -18.06 9.47
CA SER A 10 9.40 -16.68 9.17
C SER A 10 9.43 -16.38 7.66
N ALA A 11 9.47 -17.41 6.81
CA ALA A 11 9.66 -17.27 5.36
C ALA A 11 8.56 -16.44 4.69
N VAL A 12 7.29 -16.63 5.08
CA VAL A 12 6.17 -15.86 4.52
C VAL A 12 6.31 -14.38 4.84
N ALA A 13 6.58 -14.03 6.11
CA ALA A 13 6.81 -12.64 6.51
C ALA A 13 8.03 -12.05 5.80
N GLY A 14 9.11 -12.82 5.70
CA GLY A 14 10.35 -12.42 5.02
C GLY A 14 10.16 -12.14 3.53
N GLN A 15 9.33 -12.94 2.85
CA GLN A 15 9.00 -12.75 1.44
C GLN A 15 8.12 -11.51 1.22
N LEU A 16 7.14 -11.27 2.09
CA LEU A 16 6.31 -10.05 2.02
C LEU A 16 7.16 -8.80 2.25
N VAL A 17 8.03 -8.80 3.26
CA VAL A 17 8.96 -7.68 3.53
C VAL A 17 9.91 -7.45 2.35
N LEU A 18 10.45 -8.52 1.76
CA LEU A 18 11.31 -8.42 0.57
C LEU A 18 10.55 -7.80 -0.61
N ALA A 19 9.32 -8.24 -0.88
CA ALA A 19 8.47 -7.66 -1.91
C ALA A 19 8.17 -6.18 -1.64
N SER A 20 7.85 -5.81 -0.39
CA SER A 20 7.65 -4.41 0.00
C SER A 20 8.89 -3.55 -0.23
N LEU A 21 10.08 -4.07 0.08
CA LEU A 21 11.34 -3.38 -0.22
C LEU A 21 11.53 -3.22 -1.72
N HIS A 22 11.29 -4.26 -2.53
CA HIS A 22 11.40 -4.17 -3.98
C HIS A 22 10.49 -3.09 -4.59
N ARG A 23 9.29 -2.88 -4.04
CA ARG A 23 8.39 -1.80 -4.49
C ARG A 23 8.87 -0.40 -4.16
N SER A 24 9.76 -0.26 -3.17
CA SER A 24 10.38 1.01 -2.77
C SER A 24 11.76 1.21 -3.43
N VAL A 25 12.64 0.21 -3.48
CA VAL A 25 14.06 0.38 -3.88
C VAL A 25 14.44 -0.30 -5.20
N GLY A 26 13.51 -1.00 -5.86
CA GLY A 26 13.78 -1.80 -7.06
C GLY A 26 14.29 -3.21 -6.73
N LEU A 27 14.21 -4.11 -7.72
CA LEU A 27 14.52 -5.54 -7.55
C LEU A 27 16.00 -5.80 -7.23
N GLY A 28 16.93 -5.07 -7.86
CA GLY A 28 18.37 -5.26 -7.71
C GLY A 28 18.93 -4.75 -6.38
N GLN A 29 18.20 -3.91 -5.65
CA GLN A 29 18.65 -3.33 -4.39
C GLN A 29 18.33 -4.16 -3.16
N ALA A 30 17.44 -5.15 -3.21
CA ALA A 30 17.14 -5.98 -2.04
C ALA A 30 17.17 -7.47 -2.39
N ARG A 31 17.72 -8.29 -1.49
CA ARG A 31 17.74 -9.76 -1.66
C ARG A 31 17.69 -10.51 -0.36
N ALA A 32 17.11 -11.70 -0.39
CA ALA A 32 17.20 -12.65 0.72
C ALA A 32 18.66 -13.12 0.90
N LEU A 33 19.10 -13.22 2.16
CA LEU A 33 20.40 -13.73 2.55
C LEU A 33 20.24 -14.88 3.55
N GLY A 34 21.11 -15.88 3.44
CA GLY A 34 21.28 -16.87 4.49
C GLY A 34 22.11 -16.32 5.64
N LEU A 35 21.95 -16.87 6.86
CA LEU A 35 22.68 -16.45 8.05
C LEU A 35 24.21 -16.49 7.84
N SER A 36 24.73 -17.54 7.20
CA SER A 36 26.16 -17.71 6.93
C SER A 36 26.74 -16.59 6.09
N ALA A 37 25.93 -15.99 5.21
CA ALA A 37 26.36 -14.89 4.35
C ALA A 37 26.63 -13.59 5.12
N LEU A 38 26.11 -13.41 6.34
CA LEU A 38 26.33 -12.18 7.12
C LEU A 38 27.81 -11.89 7.39
N SER A 39 28.62 -12.94 7.55
CA SER A 39 30.06 -12.82 7.82
C SER A 39 30.86 -12.28 6.63
N THR A 40 30.33 -12.44 5.41
CA THR A 40 31.00 -12.05 4.15
C THR A 40 30.21 -11.02 3.35
N CYS A 41 29.05 -10.58 3.85
CA CYS A 41 28.16 -9.68 3.13
C CYS A 41 28.68 -8.23 3.19
N SER A 42 28.70 -7.58 2.02
CA SER A 42 29.02 -6.16 1.88
C SER A 42 27.81 -5.22 2.04
N ALA A 43 26.61 -5.75 2.29
CA ALA A 43 25.42 -4.92 2.47
C ALA A 43 25.62 -3.96 3.63
N SER A 44 25.36 -2.67 3.37
CA SER A 44 25.38 -1.60 4.37
C SER A 44 24.07 -1.49 5.13
N VAL A 45 23.01 -2.11 4.60
CA VAL A 45 21.69 -2.20 5.24
C VAL A 45 21.29 -3.65 5.36
N LEU A 46 20.77 -4.02 6.53
CA LEU A 46 20.23 -5.34 6.81
C LEU A 46 18.82 -5.23 7.38
N VAL A 47 17.93 -6.12 6.96
CA VAL A 47 16.57 -6.27 7.50
C VAL A 47 16.45 -7.66 8.10
N ALA A 48 16.22 -7.74 9.41
CA ALA A 48 15.99 -8.97 10.14
C ALA A 48 14.50 -9.15 10.40
N VAL A 49 13.91 -10.18 9.81
CA VAL A 49 12.47 -10.45 9.84
C VAL A 49 12.17 -11.63 10.76
N ASP A 50 11.61 -11.31 11.94
CA ASP A 50 11.24 -12.22 13.02
C ASP A 50 12.24 -13.38 13.20
N VAL A 51 13.51 -13.01 13.36
CA VAL A 51 14.61 -13.96 13.46
C VAL A 51 14.71 -14.54 14.87
N PRO A 52 15.16 -15.79 15.00
CA PRO A 52 15.24 -16.43 16.30
C PRO A 52 16.49 -15.96 17.07
N ASP A 53 16.55 -16.24 18.38
CA ASP A 53 17.60 -15.76 19.28
C ASP A 53 19.01 -16.18 18.85
N GLU A 54 19.16 -17.31 18.16
CA GLU A 54 20.45 -17.81 17.67
C GLU A 54 21.09 -16.87 16.65
N PHE A 55 20.31 -15.99 16.01
CA PHE A 55 20.82 -15.02 15.02
C PHE A 55 21.42 -13.77 15.69
N ALA A 56 21.15 -13.55 16.99
CA ALA A 56 21.46 -12.30 17.67
C ALA A 56 22.95 -11.94 17.63
N ASN A 57 23.84 -12.90 17.89
CA ASN A 57 25.28 -12.65 17.90
C ASN A 57 25.82 -12.28 16.51
N ALA A 58 25.29 -12.91 15.46
CA ALA A 58 25.67 -12.60 14.09
C ALA A 58 25.18 -11.19 13.69
N LEU A 59 23.97 -10.81 14.09
CA LEU A 59 23.44 -9.47 13.89
C LEU A 59 24.28 -8.41 14.62
N ILE A 60 24.61 -8.64 15.88
CA ILE A 60 25.44 -7.72 16.68
C ILE A 60 26.83 -7.59 16.07
N SER A 61 27.43 -8.71 15.63
CA SER A 61 28.74 -8.69 14.97
C SER A 61 28.70 -7.92 13.66
N TRP A 62 27.62 -8.07 12.87
CA TRP A 62 27.42 -7.30 11.65
C TRP A 62 27.23 -5.80 11.98
N LEU A 63 26.40 -5.47 12.97
CA LEU A 63 26.20 -4.08 13.39
C LEU A 63 27.49 -3.44 13.94
N GLY A 64 28.48 -4.21 14.38
CA GLY A 64 29.78 -3.70 14.82
C GLY A 64 30.65 -3.03 13.75
N THR A 65 30.24 -3.00 12.48
CA THR A 65 30.95 -2.28 11.41
C THR A 65 30.33 -0.90 11.16
N PRO A 66 31.13 0.18 11.10
CA PRO A 66 30.62 1.53 10.85
C PRO A 66 29.84 1.70 9.55
N GLY A 67 28.92 2.68 9.54
CA GLY A 67 28.12 3.07 8.39
C GLY A 67 26.87 2.22 8.16
N ARG A 68 26.54 1.30 9.08
CA ARG A 68 25.47 0.31 8.91
C ARG A 68 24.13 0.72 9.48
N LYS A 69 23.06 0.28 8.81
CA LYS A 69 21.67 0.43 9.26
C LYS A 69 21.00 -0.93 9.42
N LEU A 70 20.43 -1.20 10.59
CA LEU A 70 19.66 -2.42 10.86
C LEU A 70 18.17 -2.09 10.98
N LEU A 71 17.34 -2.79 10.22
CA LEU A 71 15.90 -2.88 10.44
C LEU A 71 15.60 -4.21 11.13
N VAL A 72 14.81 -4.17 12.19
CA VAL A 72 14.32 -5.37 12.89
C VAL A 72 12.80 -5.36 12.87
N PHE A 73 12.20 -6.40 12.33
CA PHE A 73 10.75 -6.59 12.32
C PHE A 73 10.39 -7.81 13.16
N GLY A 74 9.36 -7.68 13.99
CA GLY A 74 8.86 -8.75 14.85
C GLY A 74 9.57 -8.77 16.20
N ARG A 75 9.87 -9.98 16.69
CA ARG A 75 10.51 -10.16 17.98
C ARG A 75 11.96 -9.66 17.93
N MET A 76 12.36 -8.94 18.99
CA MET A 76 13.75 -8.53 19.17
C MET A 76 14.54 -9.70 19.78
N PRO A 77 15.61 -10.20 19.14
CA PRO A 77 16.43 -11.26 19.71
C PRO A 77 17.04 -10.86 21.06
N HIS A 78 17.07 -11.75 22.05
CA HIS A 78 17.37 -11.43 23.46
C HIS A 78 18.71 -10.69 23.66
N ALA A 79 19.79 -11.16 23.01
CA ALA A 79 21.09 -10.50 23.14
C ALA A 79 21.11 -9.11 22.50
N LEU A 80 20.36 -8.90 21.42
CA LEU A 80 20.20 -7.58 20.78
C LEU A 80 19.33 -6.68 21.65
N ALA A 81 18.22 -7.20 22.20
CA ALA A 81 17.37 -6.50 23.16
C ALA A 81 18.16 -6.00 24.37
N THR A 82 19.05 -6.83 24.92
CA THR A 82 19.92 -6.47 26.05
C THR A 82 20.90 -5.37 25.65
N ARG A 83 21.54 -5.49 24.47
CA ARG A 83 22.44 -4.46 23.95
C ARG A 83 21.74 -3.09 23.77
N LEU A 84 20.47 -3.11 23.38
CA LEU A 84 19.66 -1.91 23.13
C LEU A 84 18.90 -1.41 24.37
N ASN A 85 19.14 -2.02 25.54
CA ASN A 85 18.47 -1.72 26.81
C ASN A 85 16.94 -1.88 26.78
N CYS A 86 16.43 -2.82 25.97
CA CYS A 86 15.03 -3.19 25.98
C CYS A 86 14.72 -4.03 27.24
N ARG A 87 13.49 -3.93 27.73
CA ARG A 87 13.00 -4.71 28.88
C ARG A 87 11.79 -5.53 28.45
N GLN A 88 11.71 -6.78 28.88
CA GLN A 88 10.48 -7.55 28.70
C GLN A 88 9.39 -7.01 29.62
N ILE A 89 8.18 -6.92 29.10
CA ILE A 89 6.98 -6.60 29.86
C ILE A 89 6.15 -7.88 30.00
N GLU A 90 5.45 -8.00 31.12
CA GLU A 90 4.49 -9.10 31.33
C GLU A 90 3.37 -9.08 30.29
N HIS A 91 2.69 -10.22 30.16
CA HIS A 91 1.54 -10.34 29.30
C HIS A 91 0.43 -9.35 29.69
N VAL A 92 -0.20 -8.73 28.70
CA VAL A 92 -1.27 -7.75 28.91
C VAL A 92 -2.62 -8.46 28.81
N GLU A 93 -3.26 -8.69 29.96
CA GLU A 93 -4.60 -9.29 30.01
C GLU A 93 -5.62 -8.48 29.20
N GLY A 94 -6.52 -9.16 28.50
CA GLY A 94 -7.58 -8.53 27.69
C GLY A 94 -7.10 -7.85 26.40
N PHE A 95 -5.81 -7.92 26.06
CA PHE A 95 -5.26 -7.28 24.87
C PHE A 95 -5.88 -7.80 23.56
N ALA A 96 -6.19 -9.10 23.50
CA ALA A 96 -6.81 -9.70 22.32
C ALA A 96 -8.15 -9.05 21.97
N ASP A 97 -9.00 -8.84 22.97
CA ASP A 97 -10.30 -8.18 22.80
C ASP A 97 -10.13 -6.69 22.51
N ALA A 98 -9.19 -6.03 23.19
CA ALA A 98 -8.90 -4.61 22.97
C ALA A 98 -8.38 -4.30 21.57
N ALA A 99 -7.71 -5.25 20.92
CA ALA A 99 -7.19 -5.13 19.55
C ALA A 99 -8.27 -5.27 18.46
N ARG A 100 -9.46 -5.77 18.79
CA ARG A 100 -10.55 -5.99 17.84
C ARG A 100 -11.55 -4.84 17.84
N SER A 101 -12.29 -4.70 16.76
CA SER A 101 -13.40 -3.77 16.62
C SER A 101 -14.67 -4.50 16.20
N ALA A 102 -15.82 -3.97 16.62
CA ALA A 102 -17.10 -4.37 16.06
C ALA A 102 -17.24 -3.83 14.61
N PRO A 103 -18.09 -4.43 13.77
CA PRO A 103 -18.44 -3.85 12.48
C PRO A 103 -18.93 -2.39 12.61
N ALA A 104 -18.65 -1.56 11.61
CA ALA A 104 -19.21 -0.22 11.51
C ALA A 104 -20.67 -0.27 11.08
N ALA A 105 -21.53 0.47 11.80
CA ALA A 105 -22.88 0.77 11.33
C ALA A 105 -22.82 1.73 10.13
N SER A 106 -23.85 1.73 9.28
CA SER A 106 -23.96 2.71 8.20
C SER A 106 -23.85 4.13 8.76
N ARG A 107 -23.08 4.96 8.06
CA ARG A 107 -22.79 6.36 8.38
C ARG A 107 -22.03 6.59 9.68
N CYS A 108 -21.32 5.57 10.15
CA CYS A 108 -20.53 5.57 11.38
C CYS A 108 -19.15 4.93 11.15
N THR A 109 -18.27 5.03 12.14
CA THR A 109 -16.96 4.37 12.12
C THR A 109 -16.77 3.59 13.40
N SER A 110 -16.21 2.38 13.30
CA SER A 110 -15.84 1.55 14.44
C SER A 110 -14.32 1.47 14.55
N ARG A 111 -13.79 1.46 15.77
CA ARG A 111 -12.35 1.30 16.04
C ARG A 111 -12.11 0.48 17.29
N SER A 112 -10.99 -0.23 17.32
CA SER A 112 -10.51 -0.95 18.50
C SER A 112 -10.16 0.02 19.64
N SER A 113 -10.21 -0.45 20.88
CA SER A 113 -9.78 0.35 22.05
C SER A 113 -8.25 0.40 22.19
N ALA A 114 -7.56 -0.62 21.66
CA ALA A 114 -6.12 -0.59 21.49
C ALA A 114 -5.71 0.34 20.34
N THR A 115 -4.72 1.19 20.59
CA THR A 115 -4.18 2.16 19.63
C THR A 115 -2.66 2.18 19.69
N VAL A 116 -2.01 2.37 18.55
CA VAL A 116 -0.62 2.81 18.46
C VAL A 116 -0.61 4.33 18.47
N ARG A 117 0.24 4.93 19.32
CA ARG A 117 0.47 6.38 19.36
C ARG A 117 1.94 6.64 19.10
N TYR A 118 2.22 7.45 18.08
CA TYR A 118 3.57 7.89 17.74
C TYR A 118 3.96 9.13 18.53
N THR A 119 5.25 9.24 18.88
CA THR A 119 5.84 10.39 19.54
C THR A 119 6.39 11.38 18.51
N THR A 120 6.79 12.57 18.96
CA THR A 120 7.45 13.56 18.10
C THR A 120 8.75 13.07 17.48
N LEU A 121 9.40 12.03 18.04
CA LEU A 121 10.66 11.48 17.53
C LEU A 121 10.53 10.91 16.10
N VAL A 122 9.35 10.42 15.72
CA VAL A 122 9.11 9.92 14.36
C VAL A 122 9.22 11.02 13.30
N GLY A 123 9.15 12.30 13.69
CA GLY A 123 9.36 13.44 12.79
C GLY A 123 10.74 13.43 12.13
N SER A 124 11.75 12.87 12.78
CA SER A 124 13.09 12.68 12.19
C SER A 124 13.11 11.69 11.01
N LEU A 125 12.08 10.87 10.90
CA LEU A 125 11.84 9.91 9.82
C LEU A 125 10.63 10.33 8.96
N GLY A 126 10.29 11.63 8.94
CA GLY A 126 9.21 12.19 8.12
C GLY A 126 7.80 11.75 8.51
N GLY A 127 7.62 11.19 9.71
CA GLY A 127 6.29 10.94 10.28
C GLY A 127 5.77 12.11 11.12
N ARG A 128 4.63 11.90 11.77
CA ARG A 128 4.09 12.79 12.82
C ARG A 128 3.47 11.96 13.95
N GLU A 129 2.94 12.64 14.97
CA GLU A 129 2.23 12.03 16.10
C GLU A 129 0.90 11.39 15.66
N TRP A 130 0.99 10.33 14.86
CA TRP A 130 -0.14 9.54 14.40
C TRP A 130 -0.77 8.77 15.56
N VAL A 131 -2.09 8.64 15.50
CA VAL A 131 -2.87 7.74 16.36
C VAL A 131 -3.58 6.76 15.46
N ARG A 132 -3.22 5.48 15.60
CA ARG A 132 -3.68 4.41 14.71
C ARG A 132 -4.34 3.31 15.54
N PRO A 133 -5.65 3.07 15.40
CA PRO A 133 -6.30 1.88 15.96
C PRO A 133 -5.65 0.60 15.43
N PHE A 134 -5.71 -0.46 16.22
CA PHE A 134 -5.32 -1.80 15.78
C PHE A 134 -6.25 -2.30 14.67
N GLU A 135 -7.55 -2.10 14.86
CA GLU A 135 -8.59 -2.42 13.89
C GLU A 135 -9.57 -1.25 13.75
N ARG A 136 -10.00 -0.98 12.52
CA ARG A 136 -10.93 0.09 12.19
C ARG A 136 -11.81 -0.38 11.04
N PHE A 137 -13.08 0.03 11.08
CA PHE A 137 -13.99 -0.10 9.95
C PHE A 137 -14.79 1.18 9.71
N ASP A 138 -15.06 1.46 8.45
CA ASP A 138 -15.91 2.56 7.95
C ASP A 138 -17.13 2.02 7.19
N PHE A 139 -17.14 0.73 6.85
CA PHE A 139 -18.29 0.00 6.33
C PHE A 139 -18.22 -1.44 6.82
N THR A 140 -19.24 -1.84 7.60
CA THR A 140 -19.36 -3.20 8.18
C THR A 140 -18.03 -3.65 8.79
N ASP A 141 -17.59 -4.89 8.58
CA ASP A 141 -16.25 -5.39 8.87
C ASP A 141 -15.41 -5.52 7.58
N GLU A 142 -15.78 -4.79 6.53
CA GLU A 142 -15.27 -4.99 5.17
C GLU A 142 -14.28 -3.92 4.72
N TRP A 143 -14.37 -2.68 5.25
CA TRP A 143 -13.60 -1.54 4.72
C TRP A 143 -13.04 -0.60 5.78
N ASN A 144 -11.84 -0.06 5.56
CA ASN A 144 -11.18 1.01 6.35
C ASN A 144 -10.65 2.12 5.43
N ASN A 145 -11.40 3.19 5.25
CA ASN A 145 -11.07 4.27 4.35
C ASN A 145 -9.72 4.95 4.62
N LEU A 146 -9.10 4.75 5.79
CA LEU A 146 -7.75 5.27 6.09
C LEU A 146 -6.60 4.44 5.49
N GLY A 147 -6.89 3.34 4.79
CA GLY A 147 -5.92 2.65 3.93
C GLY A 147 -4.79 1.92 4.67
N PHE A 148 -5.06 1.38 5.87
CA PHE A 148 -4.11 0.55 6.61
C PHE A 148 -4.73 -0.79 7.04
N GLY A 149 -3.90 -1.83 7.10
CA GLY A 149 -4.27 -3.18 7.54
C GLY A 149 -4.45 -3.28 9.06
N ALA A 150 -5.09 -4.35 9.53
CA ALA A 150 -5.26 -4.55 10.97
C ALA A 150 -3.93 -5.00 11.64
N ILE A 151 -3.64 -4.47 12.82
CA ILE A 151 -2.62 -5.03 13.70
C ILE A 151 -3.30 -6.11 14.54
N ARG A 152 -2.79 -7.35 14.46
CA ARG A 152 -3.39 -8.51 15.13
C ARG A 152 -2.72 -8.82 16.48
N SER A 153 -3.28 -9.80 17.17
CA SER A 153 -2.82 -10.32 18.47
C SER A 153 -2.96 -11.85 18.52
N ASP A 154 -2.97 -12.51 17.35
CA ASP A 154 -3.28 -13.92 17.14
C ASP A 154 -2.06 -14.75 16.68
N ASP A 155 -0.85 -14.29 17.00
CA ASP A 155 0.43 -14.90 16.61
C ASP A 155 0.66 -15.03 15.10
N SER A 156 -0.21 -14.44 14.27
CA SER A 156 0.01 -14.35 12.82
C SER A 156 1.16 -13.41 12.51
N ILE A 157 1.64 -13.45 11.27
CA ILE A 157 2.68 -12.52 10.80
C ILE A 157 2.26 -11.03 10.86
N TRP A 158 0.96 -10.76 11.02
CA TRP A 158 0.36 -9.42 11.16
C TRP A 158 0.23 -8.98 12.62
N SER A 159 0.50 -9.88 13.58
CA SER A 159 0.36 -9.59 15.00
C SER A 159 1.53 -8.78 15.55
N VAL A 160 1.33 -8.19 16.72
CA VAL A 160 2.48 -7.72 17.50
C VAL A 160 3.36 -8.90 17.92
N GLY A 161 4.68 -8.73 17.90
CA GLY A 161 5.63 -9.83 18.08
C GLY A 161 5.93 -10.17 19.54
N ALA A 162 6.22 -9.17 20.38
CA ALA A 162 6.45 -9.36 21.81
C ALA A 162 6.25 -8.06 22.61
N PRO A 163 5.66 -8.11 23.82
CA PRO A 163 5.56 -6.94 24.67
C PRO A 163 6.94 -6.56 25.22
N LEU A 164 7.52 -5.49 24.69
CA LEU A 164 8.81 -4.94 25.13
C LEU A 164 8.65 -3.47 25.52
N ASP A 165 9.39 -3.07 26.54
CA ASP A 165 9.67 -1.67 26.84
C ASP A 165 10.99 -1.26 26.22
N VAL A 166 11.09 0.02 25.84
CA VAL A 166 12.30 0.61 25.27
C VAL A 166 12.66 1.91 26.00
N PRO A 167 13.93 2.35 25.97
CA PRO A 167 14.30 3.66 26.48
C PRO A 167 13.48 4.77 25.84
N GLU A 168 13.11 5.79 26.61
CA GLU A 168 12.26 6.89 26.12
C GLU A 168 12.91 7.65 24.95
N SER A 169 14.24 7.82 24.99
CA SER A 169 15.00 8.44 23.91
C SER A 169 14.96 7.65 22.60
N ALA A 170 14.60 6.37 22.64
CA ALA A 170 14.47 5.51 21.47
C ALA A 170 13.02 5.31 21.03
N ARG A 171 12.02 5.71 21.83
CA ARG A 171 10.62 5.33 21.64
C ARG A 171 9.96 6.16 20.52
N LEU A 172 9.75 5.53 19.36
CA LEU A 172 9.00 6.14 18.27
C LEU A 172 7.50 6.02 18.46
N ALA A 173 7.02 4.89 19.00
CA ALA A 173 5.60 4.64 19.21
C ALA A 173 5.33 3.64 20.33
N SER A 174 4.16 3.72 20.95
CA SER A 174 3.70 2.78 21.97
C SER A 174 2.25 2.34 21.75
N VAL A 175 1.94 1.16 22.27
CA VAL A 175 0.60 0.61 22.31
C VAL A 175 -0.10 1.07 23.58
N TYR A 176 -1.30 1.62 23.41
CA TYR A 176 -2.18 2.05 24.48
C TYR A 176 -3.47 1.24 24.42
N ILE A 177 -3.92 0.77 25.58
CA ILE A 177 -5.31 0.34 25.76
C ILE A 177 -5.99 1.46 26.54
N GLU A 178 -6.95 2.13 25.91
CA GLU A 178 -7.54 3.37 26.43
C GLU A 178 -6.47 4.45 26.68
N GLN A 179 -6.09 4.72 27.92
CA GLN A 179 -5.05 5.71 28.27
C GLN A 179 -3.78 5.08 28.84
N ASP A 180 -3.79 3.77 29.10
CA ASP A 180 -2.66 3.09 29.70
C ASP A 180 -1.65 2.68 28.63
N CYS A 181 -0.43 3.19 28.73
CA CYS A 181 0.70 2.72 27.92
C CYS A 181 1.04 1.29 28.35
N ARG A 182 1.00 0.35 27.41
CA ARG A 182 1.24 -1.08 27.69
C ARG A 182 2.65 -1.51 27.33
N PHE A 183 3.08 -1.23 26.11
CA PHE A 183 4.40 -1.61 25.59
C PHE A 183 4.78 -0.79 24.35
N ALA A 184 6.04 -0.89 23.92
CA ALA A 184 6.54 -0.20 22.73
C ALA A 184 6.09 -0.89 21.43
N TYR A 185 5.73 -0.09 20.43
CA TYR A 185 5.38 -0.56 19.08
C TYR A 185 6.53 -0.37 18.09
N ALA A 186 7.22 0.77 18.18
CA ALA A 186 8.34 1.08 17.31
C ALA A 186 9.41 1.87 18.08
N ALA A 187 10.67 1.67 17.72
CA ALA A 187 11.80 2.34 18.34
C ALA A 187 12.98 2.51 17.39
N MET A 188 13.81 3.51 17.66
CA MET A 188 15.03 3.79 16.91
C MET A 188 16.18 4.07 17.88
N TRP A 189 17.33 3.44 17.65
CA TRP A 189 18.55 3.65 18.41
C TRP A 189 19.66 4.09 17.49
N ASP A 190 20.45 5.03 17.99
CA ASP A 190 21.63 5.54 17.31
C ASP A 190 22.86 5.39 18.21
N ASP A 191 23.95 4.98 17.60
CA ASP A 191 25.30 5.27 18.10
C ASP A 191 26.07 6.11 17.06
N GLU A 192 27.33 6.43 17.36
CA GLU A 192 28.15 7.28 16.48
C GLU A 192 28.28 6.74 15.05
N ALA A 193 28.13 5.43 14.84
CA ALA A 193 28.50 4.78 13.58
C ALA A 193 27.36 3.97 12.95
N THR A 194 26.25 3.74 13.64
CA THR A 194 25.15 2.88 13.20
C THR A 194 23.79 3.34 13.72
N SER A 195 22.74 2.84 13.07
CA SER A 195 21.36 3.01 13.50
C SER A 195 20.58 1.70 13.45
N VAL A 196 19.66 1.52 14.40
CA VAL A 196 18.72 0.40 14.45
C VAL A 196 17.29 0.95 14.48
N LEU A 197 16.44 0.52 13.55
CA LEU A 197 15.00 0.79 13.54
C LEU A 197 14.24 -0.51 13.77
N TRP A 198 13.31 -0.50 14.72
CA TRP A 198 12.52 -1.66 15.08
C TRP A 198 11.02 -1.38 14.99
N PHE A 199 10.29 -2.36 14.44
CA PHE A 199 8.83 -2.44 14.55
C PHE A 199 8.43 -3.79 15.14
N ASN A 200 7.53 -3.73 16.11
CA ASN A 200 7.03 -4.88 16.85
C ASN A 200 5.98 -5.67 16.04
N ARG A 201 6.24 -6.00 14.78
CA ARG A 201 5.41 -6.84 13.90
C ARG A 201 6.31 -7.62 12.95
N PRO A 202 6.12 -8.94 12.74
CA PRO A 202 6.98 -9.72 11.85
C PRO A 202 7.13 -9.12 10.44
N VAL A 203 6.06 -8.59 9.86
CA VAL A 203 6.08 -7.92 8.55
C VAL A 203 6.41 -6.42 8.62
N GLY A 204 6.71 -5.89 9.80
CA GLY A 204 6.83 -4.45 10.02
C GLY A 204 5.53 -3.70 9.72
N PRO A 205 5.60 -2.42 9.29
CA PRO A 205 4.44 -1.61 8.93
C PRO A 205 4.10 -1.71 7.43
N CYS A 206 4.41 -2.84 6.78
CA CYS A 206 4.33 -2.94 5.33
C CYS A 206 2.90 -2.83 4.78
N ASP A 207 1.86 -3.01 5.57
CA ASP A 207 0.44 -2.89 5.18
C ASP A 207 -0.16 -1.52 5.57
N SER A 208 0.67 -0.48 5.68
CA SER A 208 0.26 0.81 6.23
C SER A 208 1.07 1.97 5.66
N PHE A 209 0.49 3.18 5.72
CA PHE A 209 1.16 4.45 5.41
C PHE A 209 2.44 4.64 6.25
N GLU A 210 2.54 3.97 7.40
CA GLU A 210 3.71 3.95 8.28
C GLU A 210 4.97 3.37 7.61
N TRP A 211 4.85 2.62 6.51
CA TRP A 211 5.98 2.18 5.70
C TRP A 211 6.88 3.34 5.24
N ARG A 212 6.32 4.55 5.15
CA ARG A 212 7.08 5.78 4.90
C ARG A 212 8.25 6.00 5.87
N VAL A 213 8.11 5.56 7.13
CA VAL A 213 9.16 5.62 8.15
C VAL A 213 10.35 4.75 7.74
N VAL A 214 10.09 3.56 7.18
CA VAL A 214 11.12 2.65 6.68
C VAL A 214 11.81 3.24 5.46
N GLU A 215 11.05 3.79 4.51
CA GLU A 215 11.61 4.45 3.32
C GLU A 215 12.55 5.61 3.67
N ASN A 216 12.14 6.47 4.61
CA ASN A 216 12.97 7.61 5.04
C ASN A 216 14.20 7.16 5.82
N PHE A 217 14.10 6.08 6.62
CA PHE A 217 15.25 5.46 7.27
C PHE A 217 16.28 4.95 6.25
N LEU A 218 15.82 4.32 5.18
CA LEU A 218 16.66 3.82 4.10
C LEU A 218 17.31 4.95 3.28
N SER A 219 16.50 5.92 2.85
CA SER A 219 16.91 6.92 1.85
C SER A 219 17.62 8.14 2.41
N GLY A 220 17.24 8.63 3.59
CA GLY A 220 17.67 9.96 4.05
C GLY A 220 18.21 10.04 5.47
N TYR A 221 17.80 9.12 6.35
CA TYR A 221 18.15 9.22 7.76
C TYR A 221 19.67 9.13 7.98
N ARG A 222 20.22 10.14 8.67
CA ARG A 222 21.67 10.32 8.90
C ARG A 222 22.52 10.20 7.63
N ALA A 223 22.05 10.73 6.49
CA ALA A 223 22.75 10.63 5.21
C ALA A 223 24.20 11.15 5.21
N GLY A 224 24.56 12.08 6.11
CA GLY A 224 25.93 12.55 6.28
C GLY A 224 26.90 11.54 6.89
N GLU A 225 26.38 10.52 7.58
CA GLU A 225 27.16 9.59 8.42
C GLU A 225 26.97 8.13 8.00
N LEU A 226 25.78 7.77 7.54
CA LEU A 226 25.39 6.40 7.22
C LEU A 226 25.10 6.23 5.73
N HIS A 227 25.24 4.99 5.25
CA HIS A 227 24.84 4.65 3.90
C HIS A 227 23.32 4.82 3.70
N CYS A 228 22.95 5.35 2.54
CA CYS A 228 21.56 5.49 2.12
C CYS A 228 21.29 4.65 0.87
N GLN A 229 20.04 4.22 0.73
CA GLN A 229 19.52 3.49 -0.42
C GLN A 229 18.46 4.35 -1.12
N PRO A 230 18.56 4.60 -2.43
CA PRO A 230 17.54 5.36 -3.15
C PRO A 230 16.19 4.66 -3.09
N VAL A 231 15.12 5.45 -2.94
CA VAL A 231 13.73 4.98 -2.95
C VAL A 231 13.00 5.59 -4.14
N LEU A 232 12.45 4.75 -5.02
CA LEU A 232 11.57 5.14 -6.10
C LEU A 232 10.25 5.69 -5.54
N SER A 233 9.89 6.91 -5.94
CA SER A 233 8.65 7.53 -5.50
C SER A 233 7.45 6.93 -6.22
N GLU A 234 6.34 6.80 -5.49
CA GLU A 234 5.04 6.49 -6.07
C GLU A 234 4.34 7.73 -6.64
N VAL A 235 4.86 8.93 -6.35
CA VAL A 235 4.43 10.19 -6.95
C VAL A 235 5.41 10.56 -8.07
N PRO A 236 4.95 10.71 -9.33
CA PRO A 236 5.79 11.13 -10.44
C PRO A 236 6.45 12.48 -10.19
N TRP A 237 7.61 12.67 -10.81
CA TRP A 237 8.35 13.92 -10.72
C TRP A 237 7.49 15.11 -11.20
N GLY A 238 7.62 16.24 -10.51
CA GLY A 238 6.86 17.46 -10.81
C GLY A 238 5.51 17.57 -10.09
N TYR A 239 5.06 16.53 -9.40
CA TYR A 239 3.79 16.51 -8.65
C TYR A 239 4.04 16.29 -7.15
N ASP A 240 3.01 16.56 -6.34
CA ASP A 240 3.03 16.32 -4.88
C ASP A 240 1.87 15.44 -4.40
N ALA A 241 0.97 15.05 -5.29
CA ALA A 241 -0.08 14.06 -5.05
C ALA A 241 -0.44 13.37 -6.37
N VAL A 242 -0.81 12.10 -6.31
CA VAL A 242 -1.44 11.36 -7.41
C VAL A 242 -2.77 10.82 -6.94
N ILE A 243 -3.80 11.06 -7.74
CA ILE A 243 -5.17 10.71 -7.42
C ILE A 243 -5.78 9.91 -8.56
N THR A 244 -6.35 8.75 -8.25
CA THR A 244 -7.25 8.02 -9.13
C THR A 244 -8.67 8.03 -8.58
N SER A 245 -9.64 7.98 -9.50
CA SER A 245 -11.04 7.73 -9.18
C SER A 245 -11.59 6.65 -10.11
N ARG A 246 -12.50 5.85 -9.56
CA ARG A 246 -13.07 4.69 -10.25
C ARG A 246 -14.52 4.50 -9.85
N LEU A 247 -15.34 4.02 -10.79
CA LEU A 247 -16.61 3.39 -10.47
C LEU A 247 -16.52 1.88 -10.68
N ASP A 248 -16.98 1.12 -9.70
CA ASP A 248 -17.16 -0.34 -9.79
C ASP A 248 -18.60 -0.62 -10.22
N CYS A 249 -18.77 -1.13 -11.44
CA CYS A 249 -20.08 -1.33 -12.04
C CYS A 249 -20.53 -2.79 -11.90
N ASP A 250 -21.34 -3.01 -10.87
CA ASP A 250 -21.93 -4.32 -10.57
C ASP A 250 -23.10 -4.66 -11.49
N GLU A 251 -23.93 -3.67 -11.83
CA GLU A 251 -25.26 -3.88 -12.45
C GLU A 251 -25.54 -2.96 -13.66
N ASP A 252 -25.72 -1.65 -13.46
CA ASP A 252 -26.07 -0.71 -14.54
C ASP A 252 -24.86 0.13 -14.97
N VAL A 253 -24.35 -0.12 -16.17
CA VAL A 253 -23.19 0.60 -16.72
C VAL A 253 -23.55 2.03 -17.13
N GLU A 254 -24.77 2.25 -17.64
CA GLU A 254 -25.16 3.55 -18.20
C GLU A 254 -25.39 4.60 -17.10
N SER A 255 -25.81 4.15 -15.90
CA SER A 255 -25.99 5.01 -14.73
C SER A 255 -24.68 5.61 -14.19
N ALA A 256 -23.53 5.24 -14.74
CA ALA A 256 -22.25 5.91 -14.51
C ALA A 256 -22.19 7.30 -15.16
N ARG A 257 -23.00 7.55 -16.21
CA ARG A 257 -22.93 8.76 -17.04
C ARG A 257 -23.03 10.08 -16.27
N PRO A 258 -23.97 10.29 -15.33
CA PRO A 258 -24.10 11.58 -14.65
C PRO A 258 -22.82 11.99 -13.89
N LEU A 259 -22.19 11.03 -13.19
CA LEU A 259 -20.95 11.27 -12.46
C LEU A 259 -19.74 11.39 -13.40
N TRP A 260 -19.70 10.62 -14.49
CA TRP A 260 -18.69 10.80 -15.54
C TRP A 260 -18.75 12.21 -16.14
N ASP A 261 -19.95 12.70 -16.48
CA ASP A 261 -20.13 14.06 -16.98
C ASP A 261 -19.71 15.12 -15.95
N ALA A 262 -19.93 14.88 -14.66
CA ALA A 262 -19.42 15.76 -13.60
C ALA A 262 -17.89 15.81 -13.58
N TYR A 263 -17.21 14.67 -13.63
CA TYR A 263 -15.75 14.62 -13.70
C TYR A 263 -15.18 15.28 -14.94
N ARG A 264 -15.82 15.11 -16.10
CA ARG A 264 -15.43 15.82 -17.32
C ARG A 264 -15.51 17.35 -17.14
N ARG A 265 -16.57 17.87 -16.51
CA ARG A 265 -16.68 19.31 -16.18
C ARG A 265 -15.59 19.78 -15.22
N LEU A 266 -15.17 18.91 -14.29
CA LEU A 266 -14.08 19.21 -13.36
C LEU A 266 -12.69 19.05 -13.98
N GLY A 267 -12.54 18.42 -15.14
CA GLY A 267 -11.25 18.03 -15.71
C GLY A 267 -10.57 16.92 -14.90
N VAL A 268 -11.35 15.96 -14.39
CA VAL A 268 -10.87 14.78 -13.67
C VAL A 268 -11.01 13.56 -14.58
N PRO A 269 -9.93 12.82 -14.86
CA PRO A 269 -9.99 11.53 -15.57
C PRO A 269 -10.93 10.53 -14.87
N PHE A 270 -11.51 9.61 -15.65
CA PHE A 270 -12.54 8.69 -15.15
C PHE A 270 -12.16 7.24 -15.40
N SER A 271 -12.49 6.34 -14.49
CA SER A 271 -12.25 4.90 -14.66
C SER A 271 -13.52 4.12 -14.35
N LEU A 272 -13.81 3.09 -15.13
CA LEU A 272 -14.96 2.23 -14.93
C LEU A 272 -14.54 0.76 -14.95
N ALA A 273 -14.73 0.05 -13.84
CA ALA A 273 -14.58 -1.40 -13.78
C ALA A 273 -15.92 -2.04 -14.11
N VAL A 274 -15.94 -2.97 -15.07
CA VAL A 274 -17.19 -3.51 -15.63
C VAL A 274 -17.26 -5.02 -15.41
N HIS A 275 -18.32 -5.44 -14.73
CA HIS A 275 -18.73 -6.83 -14.66
C HIS A 275 -19.43 -7.21 -15.98
N THR A 276 -18.92 -8.21 -16.69
CA THR A 276 -19.34 -8.41 -18.10
C THR A 276 -20.65 -9.14 -18.31
N ALA A 277 -21.28 -9.72 -17.27
CA ALA A 277 -22.65 -10.22 -17.41
C ALA A 277 -23.64 -9.10 -17.80
N ASN A 278 -23.33 -7.85 -17.46
CA ASN A 278 -24.11 -6.67 -17.85
C ASN A 278 -24.10 -6.46 -19.38
N LEU A 279 -23.08 -6.95 -20.09
CA LEU A 279 -22.93 -6.75 -21.54
C LEU A 279 -23.90 -7.60 -22.39
N GLY A 280 -24.66 -8.50 -21.77
CA GLY A 280 -25.82 -9.12 -22.42
C GLY A 280 -26.88 -8.09 -22.84
N ASN A 281 -26.92 -6.93 -22.19
CA ASN A 281 -27.75 -5.80 -22.57
C ASN A 281 -26.97 -4.80 -23.43
N ALA A 282 -27.32 -4.72 -24.72
CA ALA A 282 -26.67 -3.83 -25.69
C ALA A 282 -26.83 -2.32 -25.37
N ALA A 283 -27.76 -1.93 -24.49
CA ALA A 283 -27.91 -0.55 -24.06
C ALA A 283 -26.63 0.00 -23.41
N HIS A 284 -25.87 -0.85 -22.72
CA HIS A 284 -24.62 -0.48 -22.05
C HIS A 284 -23.42 -0.35 -23.00
N HIS A 285 -23.54 -0.81 -24.26
CA HIS A 285 -22.39 -0.83 -25.18
C HIS A 285 -21.99 0.58 -25.64
N MET A 286 -22.93 1.52 -25.69
CA MET A 286 -22.67 2.87 -26.19
C MET A 286 -21.77 3.66 -25.25
N ILE A 287 -22.07 3.72 -23.95
CA ILE A 287 -21.19 4.39 -22.97
C ILE A 287 -19.79 3.79 -22.96
N LEU A 288 -19.65 2.47 -23.10
CA LEU A 288 -18.34 1.82 -23.14
C LEU A 288 -17.52 2.19 -24.37
N LYS A 289 -18.17 2.32 -25.54
CA LYS A 289 -17.51 2.81 -26.76
C LYS A 289 -17.10 4.27 -26.64
N GLU A 290 -17.93 5.11 -26.02
CA GLU A 290 -17.62 6.52 -25.77
C GLU A 290 -16.44 6.66 -24.79
N LEU A 291 -16.45 5.92 -23.68
CA LEU A 291 -15.35 5.85 -22.73
C LEU A 291 -14.06 5.32 -23.39
N ALA A 292 -14.15 4.31 -24.24
CA ALA A 292 -13.00 3.77 -24.95
C ALA A 292 -12.37 4.76 -25.95
N ALA A 293 -13.16 5.71 -26.46
CA ALA A 293 -12.70 6.77 -27.35
C ALA A 293 -12.17 8.01 -26.59
N ASP A 294 -12.43 8.13 -25.30
CA ASP A 294 -11.95 9.23 -24.46
C ASP A 294 -10.55 8.90 -23.90
N PRO A 295 -9.49 9.65 -24.27
CA PRO A 295 -8.13 9.39 -23.78
C PRO A 295 -7.96 9.66 -22.28
N SER A 296 -8.92 10.36 -21.65
CA SER A 296 -8.95 10.58 -20.20
C SER A 296 -9.71 9.49 -19.44
N ALA A 297 -10.26 8.48 -20.14
CA ALA A 297 -11.02 7.41 -19.51
C ALA A 297 -10.32 6.04 -19.58
N ALA A 298 -10.49 5.24 -18.52
CA ALA A 298 -10.05 3.85 -18.45
C ALA A 298 -11.24 2.89 -18.29
N ILE A 299 -11.14 1.72 -18.90
CA ILE A 299 -12.11 0.62 -18.72
C ILE A 299 -11.35 -0.58 -18.21
N LEU A 300 -11.79 -1.11 -17.07
CA LEU A 300 -11.17 -2.25 -16.40
C LEU A 300 -12.13 -3.43 -16.37
N SER A 301 -11.58 -4.64 -16.28
CA SER A 301 -12.38 -5.82 -15.96
C SER A 301 -12.81 -5.78 -14.50
N HIS A 302 -14.08 -6.08 -14.24
CA HIS A 302 -14.59 -6.43 -12.90
C HIS A 302 -15.11 -7.87 -12.89
N THR A 303 -14.39 -8.75 -13.60
CA THR A 303 -14.68 -10.18 -13.80
C THR A 303 -15.89 -10.46 -14.72
N ALA A 304 -16.15 -11.74 -15.00
CA ALA A 304 -17.22 -12.14 -15.89
C ALA A 304 -18.57 -12.24 -15.20
N THR A 305 -18.58 -12.73 -13.94
CA THR A 305 -19.80 -12.97 -13.16
C THR A 305 -19.86 -12.23 -11.82
N HIS A 306 -18.85 -11.42 -11.49
CA HIS A 306 -18.68 -10.78 -10.18
C HIS A 306 -18.66 -11.82 -9.03
N ALA A 307 -18.02 -12.97 -9.27
CA ALA A 307 -17.97 -14.05 -8.30
C ALA A 307 -17.02 -13.71 -7.12
N PRO A 308 -17.42 -13.95 -5.86
CA PRO A 308 -16.51 -13.81 -4.73
C PRO A 308 -15.32 -14.76 -4.85
N ASN A 309 -14.15 -14.32 -4.40
CA ASN A 309 -12.88 -15.04 -4.53
C ASN A 309 -12.62 -15.57 -5.96
N TRP A 310 -13.08 -14.87 -6.99
CA TRP A 310 -12.87 -15.24 -8.39
C TRP A 310 -13.35 -16.67 -8.71
N GLY A 311 -14.45 -17.10 -8.07
CA GLY A 311 -15.01 -18.44 -8.26
C GLY A 311 -14.32 -19.55 -7.46
N GLY A 312 -13.41 -19.22 -6.53
CA GLY A 312 -12.94 -20.16 -5.51
C GLY A 312 -11.78 -21.07 -5.90
N SER A 313 -11.23 -20.94 -7.12
CA SER A 313 -10.09 -21.73 -7.58
C SER A 313 -9.32 -21.05 -8.71
N TYR A 314 -8.06 -21.45 -8.93
CA TYR A 314 -7.23 -20.97 -10.05
C TYR A 314 -7.95 -21.13 -11.41
N ALA A 315 -8.52 -22.31 -11.68
CA ALA A 315 -9.17 -22.60 -12.96
C ALA A 315 -10.41 -21.72 -13.19
N ALA A 316 -11.16 -21.41 -12.13
CA ALA A 316 -12.29 -20.50 -12.19
C ALA A 316 -11.82 -19.05 -12.43
N ALA A 317 -10.80 -18.58 -11.69
CA ALA A 317 -10.26 -17.23 -11.85
C ALA A 317 -9.70 -16.99 -13.27
N LEU A 318 -8.99 -17.98 -13.83
CA LEU A 318 -8.50 -17.95 -15.20
C LEU A 318 -9.64 -17.83 -16.23
N ALA A 319 -10.73 -18.58 -16.03
CA ALA A 319 -11.89 -18.54 -16.91
C ALA A 319 -12.64 -17.21 -16.80
N GLU A 320 -12.90 -16.74 -15.58
CA GLU A 320 -13.50 -15.43 -15.28
C GLU A 320 -12.73 -14.30 -15.96
N GLY A 321 -11.41 -14.28 -15.81
CA GLY A 321 -10.55 -13.28 -16.44
C GLY A 321 -10.61 -13.32 -17.96
N ARG A 322 -10.44 -14.50 -18.59
CA ARG A 322 -10.44 -14.64 -20.05
C ARG A 322 -11.77 -14.26 -20.68
N GLU A 323 -12.87 -14.70 -20.10
CA GLU A 323 -14.21 -14.38 -20.59
C GLU A 323 -14.49 -12.87 -20.47
N SER A 324 -14.16 -12.28 -19.32
CA SER A 324 -14.33 -10.84 -19.09
C SER A 324 -13.54 -10.00 -20.09
N ALA A 325 -12.25 -10.32 -20.29
CA ALA A 325 -11.42 -9.65 -21.29
C ALA A 325 -12.02 -9.79 -22.69
N HIS A 326 -12.35 -11.02 -23.12
CA HIS A 326 -12.91 -11.27 -24.44
C HIS A 326 -14.18 -10.46 -24.72
N LEU A 327 -15.12 -10.45 -23.78
CA LEU A 327 -16.39 -9.74 -23.92
C LEU A 327 -16.20 -8.23 -23.96
N LEU A 328 -15.37 -7.65 -23.08
CA LEU A 328 -15.08 -6.22 -23.10
C LEU A 328 -14.43 -5.83 -24.43
N GLU A 329 -13.37 -6.53 -24.83
CA GLU A 329 -12.63 -6.27 -26.07
C GLU A 329 -13.54 -6.33 -27.30
N SER A 330 -14.53 -7.22 -27.32
CA SER A 330 -15.52 -7.31 -28.40
C SER A 330 -16.41 -6.06 -28.54
N VAL A 331 -16.66 -5.36 -27.43
CA VAL A 331 -17.48 -4.14 -27.38
C VAL A 331 -16.64 -2.89 -27.65
N ILE A 332 -15.46 -2.79 -27.04
CA ILE A 332 -14.62 -1.57 -27.05
C ILE A 332 -13.54 -1.57 -28.13
N ALA A 333 -13.31 -2.71 -28.80
CA ALA A 333 -12.33 -2.90 -29.87
C ALA A 333 -10.87 -2.53 -29.50
N ARG A 334 -10.51 -2.65 -28.22
CA ARG A 334 -9.14 -2.49 -27.69
C ARG A 334 -8.90 -3.46 -26.53
N PRO A 335 -7.66 -3.89 -26.27
CA PRO A 335 -7.34 -4.79 -25.17
C PRO A 335 -7.70 -4.24 -23.79
N VAL A 336 -8.08 -5.12 -22.87
CA VAL A 336 -8.24 -4.78 -21.44
C VAL A 336 -7.06 -5.35 -20.65
N ARG A 337 -6.30 -4.47 -20.00
CA ARG A 337 -5.00 -4.84 -19.40
C ARG A 337 -5.04 -5.08 -17.89
N TYR A 338 -6.04 -4.52 -17.21
CA TYR A 338 -6.11 -4.50 -15.74
C TYR A 338 -7.50 -4.94 -15.26
N ALA A 339 -7.51 -5.58 -14.09
CA ALA A 339 -8.73 -6.05 -13.46
C ALA A 339 -8.89 -5.45 -12.05
N VAL A 340 -10.13 -5.41 -11.57
CA VAL A 340 -10.51 -4.96 -10.24
C VAL A 340 -11.17 -6.11 -9.49
N SER A 341 -10.73 -6.32 -8.26
CA SER A 341 -11.16 -7.44 -7.42
C SER A 341 -12.63 -7.37 -7.03
N PRO A 342 -13.46 -8.36 -7.41
CA PRO A 342 -14.85 -8.42 -6.99
C PRO A 342 -14.93 -8.61 -5.48
N PHE A 343 -15.78 -7.82 -4.83
CA PHE A 343 -15.88 -7.76 -3.36
C PHE A 343 -14.54 -7.54 -2.62
N HIS A 344 -13.50 -7.11 -3.33
CA HIS A 344 -12.14 -6.96 -2.82
C HIS A 344 -11.60 -8.24 -2.16
N GLN A 345 -11.79 -9.36 -2.87
CA GLN A 345 -11.29 -10.68 -2.50
C GLN A 345 -10.43 -11.24 -3.64
N THR A 346 -9.15 -11.42 -3.36
CA THR A 346 -8.13 -11.77 -4.36
C THR A 346 -7.08 -12.69 -3.74
N PRO A 347 -7.49 -13.92 -3.38
CA PRO A 347 -6.54 -14.90 -2.90
C PRO A 347 -5.43 -15.16 -3.95
N HIS A 348 -4.28 -15.62 -3.50
CA HIS A 348 -3.10 -15.78 -4.35
C HIS A 348 -3.35 -16.55 -5.65
N TYR A 349 -4.13 -17.65 -5.60
CA TYR A 349 -4.48 -18.42 -6.80
C TYR A 349 -5.25 -17.62 -7.85
N ALA A 350 -5.99 -16.59 -7.44
CA ALA A 350 -6.74 -15.73 -8.34
C ALA A 350 -5.80 -14.78 -9.07
N LEU A 351 -4.80 -14.22 -8.37
CA LEU A 351 -3.74 -13.43 -8.97
C LEU A 351 -2.97 -14.25 -10.03
N GLU A 352 -2.59 -15.48 -9.71
CA GLU A 352 -1.97 -16.42 -10.66
C GLU A 352 -2.86 -16.64 -11.89
N GLY A 353 -4.15 -16.92 -11.68
CA GLY A 353 -5.12 -17.11 -12.76
C GLY A 353 -5.27 -15.87 -13.66
N LEU A 354 -5.21 -14.66 -13.09
CA LEU A 354 -5.30 -13.41 -13.85
C LEU A 354 -4.02 -13.11 -14.64
N ALA A 355 -2.85 -13.38 -14.07
CA ALA A 355 -1.59 -13.27 -14.79
C ALA A 355 -1.58 -14.21 -16.02
N ASP A 356 -2.03 -15.45 -15.84
CA ASP A 356 -2.14 -16.44 -16.93
C ASP A 356 -3.32 -16.20 -17.90
N ALA A 357 -4.28 -15.36 -17.49
CA ALA A 357 -5.32 -14.83 -18.37
C ALA A 357 -4.78 -13.70 -19.27
N GLY A 358 -3.60 -13.14 -18.97
CA GLY A 358 -2.94 -12.11 -19.76
C GLY A 358 -3.09 -10.69 -19.20
N TYR A 359 -3.60 -10.52 -17.98
CA TYR A 359 -3.64 -9.21 -17.33
C TYR A 359 -2.24 -8.78 -16.89
N ALA A 360 -1.97 -7.48 -17.00
CA ALA A 360 -0.74 -6.86 -16.50
C ALA A 360 -0.83 -6.44 -15.02
N GLY A 361 -1.99 -6.64 -14.39
CA GLY A 361 -2.16 -6.32 -12.99
C GLY A 361 -3.60 -6.35 -12.49
N CYS A 362 -3.74 -6.19 -11.18
CA CYS A 362 -5.01 -6.17 -10.48
C CYS A 362 -5.05 -5.02 -9.46
N ILE A 363 -6.23 -4.44 -9.24
CA ILE A 363 -6.48 -3.44 -8.20
C ILE A 363 -7.39 -4.06 -7.16
N GLY A 364 -6.96 -4.04 -5.90
CA GLY A 364 -7.70 -4.61 -4.78
C GLY A 364 -8.15 -3.59 -3.75
N GLY A 365 -8.89 -4.09 -2.76
CA GLY A 365 -9.23 -3.33 -1.56
C GLY A 365 -8.31 -3.68 -0.39
N ILE A 366 -8.78 -3.40 0.83
CA ILE A 366 -7.89 -3.14 1.96
C ILE A 366 -8.06 -4.02 3.20
N ILE A 367 -9.20 -4.70 3.41
CA ILE A 367 -9.43 -5.34 4.72
C ILE A 367 -9.75 -6.83 4.66
N ARG A 368 -10.72 -7.27 3.86
CA ARG A 368 -11.33 -8.57 4.14
C ARG A 368 -10.42 -9.77 3.82
N ASN A 369 -9.57 -9.69 2.78
CA ASN A 369 -8.73 -10.82 2.37
C ASN A 369 -7.39 -10.48 1.68
N ASP A 370 -7.08 -9.22 1.37
CA ASP A 370 -6.00 -8.92 0.41
C ASP A 370 -4.90 -8.00 0.96
N PRO A 371 -4.17 -8.40 2.03
CA PRO A 371 -3.06 -7.59 2.54
C PRO A 371 -1.97 -7.35 1.48
N GLU A 372 -1.92 -8.16 0.42
CA GLU A 372 -0.97 -8.04 -0.68
C GLU A 372 -1.05 -6.70 -1.45
N PHE A 373 -2.24 -6.08 -1.52
CA PHE A 373 -2.41 -4.77 -2.17
C PHE A 373 -2.01 -3.61 -1.26
N LEU A 374 -2.04 -3.80 0.06
CA LEU A 374 -1.58 -2.81 1.03
C LEU A 374 -0.05 -2.78 1.21
N LEU A 375 0.68 -3.70 0.58
CA LEU A 375 2.14 -3.84 0.75
C LEU A 375 2.91 -2.61 0.25
N ALA A 376 3.28 -1.71 1.17
CA ALA A 376 4.16 -0.56 1.07
C ALA A 376 3.70 0.51 0.08
N ARG A 377 3.67 0.15 -1.20
CA ARG A 377 3.38 0.97 -2.39
C ARG A 377 2.74 0.08 -3.46
N GLY A 378 2.16 0.68 -4.50
CA GLY A 378 1.84 -0.05 -5.72
C GLY A 378 3.10 -0.59 -6.41
N GLY A 379 3.00 -1.77 -7.04
CA GLY A 379 4.08 -2.43 -7.76
C GLY A 379 3.90 -3.94 -7.87
N ILE A 380 4.98 -4.68 -8.16
CA ILE A 380 4.92 -6.14 -8.32
C ILE A 380 4.46 -6.81 -7.01
N LEU A 381 3.48 -7.71 -7.12
CA LEU A 381 2.94 -8.45 -5.98
C LEU A 381 3.88 -9.58 -5.52
N ALA A 382 3.81 -9.96 -4.25
CA ALA A 382 4.70 -10.97 -3.70
C ALA A 382 4.44 -12.34 -4.36
N GLY A 383 5.50 -12.99 -4.87
CA GLY A 383 5.37 -14.28 -5.55
C GLY A 383 4.78 -14.23 -6.96
N MET A 384 4.44 -13.04 -7.47
CA MET A 384 3.90 -12.87 -8.83
C MET A 384 5.02 -12.66 -9.87
N PRO A 385 4.79 -13.02 -11.14
CA PRO A 385 5.74 -12.79 -12.22
C PRO A 385 6.03 -11.31 -12.45
N GLU A 386 7.24 -11.02 -12.96
CA GLU A 386 7.58 -9.70 -13.47
C GLU A 386 6.54 -9.25 -14.51
N GLY A 387 6.14 -7.98 -14.43
CA GLY A 387 5.11 -7.43 -15.31
C GLY A 387 3.69 -7.51 -14.79
N PHE A 388 3.44 -8.21 -13.68
CA PHE A 388 2.15 -8.20 -12.99
C PHE A 388 2.21 -7.33 -11.74
N VAL A 389 1.55 -6.16 -11.78
CA VAL A 389 1.53 -5.21 -10.66
C VAL A 389 0.17 -5.12 -9.98
N GLY A 390 0.18 -4.67 -8.73
CA GLY A 390 -1.04 -4.30 -8.04
C GLY A 390 -0.90 -3.03 -7.23
N HIS A 391 -2.04 -2.43 -6.92
CA HIS A 391 -2.16 -1.32 -5.97
C HIS A 391 -3.52 -1.41 -5.25
N SER A 392 -3.64 -0.75 -4.11
CA SER A 392 -4.87 -0.72 -3.32
C SER A 392 -5.71 0.52 -3.62
N GLN A 393 -7.02 0.37 -3.83
CA GLN A 393 -7.94 1.49 -3.68
C GLN A 393 -8.20 1.75 -2.20
N GLN A 394 -7.78 2.90 -1.67
CA GLN A 394 -7.84 3.15 -0.22
C GLN A 394 -9.25 3.51 0.26
N CYS A 395 -10.03 4.24 -0.55
CA CYS A 395 -11.30 4.81 -0.14
C CYS A 395 -12.49 4.24 -0.92
N MET A 396 -13.55 3.90 -0.21
CA MET A 396 -14.87 3.57 -0.74
C MET A 396 -15.82 4.71 -0.38
N LEU A 397 -15.99 5.64 -1.32
CA LEU A 397 -16.79 6.85 -1.20
C LEU A 397 -18.29 6.55 -1.36
N HIS A 398 -18.79 5.58 -0.60
CA HIS A 398 -20.22 5.27 -0.57
C HIS A 398 -20.98 6.26 0.30
N GLY A 399 -22.24 6.51 -0.01
CA GLY A 399 -23.16 7.22 0.88
C GLY A 399 -23.34 6.52 2.24
N ASP A 400 -23.18 5.19 2.29
CA ASP A 400 -23.18 4.41 3.54
C ASP A 400 -21.92 4.62 4.39
N CYS A 401 -20.84 5.13 3.81
CA CYS A 401 -19.59 5.45 4.52
C CYS A 401 -19.54 6.92 5.00
N MET A 402 -20.53 7.74 4.65
CA MET A 402 -20.58 9.16 5.02
C MET A 402 -20.89 9.35 6.49
N LEU A 403 -20.15 10.19 7.21
CA LEU A 403 -20.45 10.41 8.63
C LEU A 403 -21.80 11.11 8.83
N ALA A 404 -22.62 10.56 9.73
CA ALA A 404 -23.87 11.20 10.14
C ALA A 404 -23.64 12.45 11.01
N GLU A 405 -22.51 12.52 11.70
CA GLU A 405 -22.13 13.63 12.58
C GLU A 405 -20.89 14.36 12.05
N GLY A 406 -20.88 15.68 12.16
CA GLY A 406 -19.76 16.51 11.72
C GLY A 406 -19.68 16.68 10.21
N ASP A 407 -18.46 16.68 9.68
CA ASP A 407 -18.18 16.72 8.24
C ASP A 407 -18.34 15.31 7.63
N PRO A 408 -19.34 15.08 6.76
CA PRO A 408 -19.60 13.75 6.18
C PRO A 408 -18.39 13.15 5.45
N LEU A 409 -17.51 14.02 4.92
CA LEU A 409 -16.34 13.63 4.15
C LEU A 409 -15.05 13.52 4.98
N ALA A 410 -15.11 13.69 6.31
CA ALA A 410 -13.92 13.82 7.15
C ALA A 410 -12.95 12.64 7.02
N VAL A 411 -13.44 11.41 6.91
CA VAL A 411 -12.60 10.21 6.79
C VAL A 411 -11.87 10.18 5.45
N PHE A 412 -12.53 10.54 4.35
CA PHE A 412 -11.91 10.58 3.01
C PHE A 412 -10.88 11.70 2.91
N LYS A 413 -11.18 12.86 3.50
CA LYS A 413 -10.24 13.99 3.64
C LYS A 413 -8.99 13.55 4.41
N ALA A 414 -9.17 12.87 5.53
CA ALA A 414 -8.07 12.32 6.33
C ALA A 414 -7.25 11.25 5.58
N ALA A 415 -7.90 10.40 4.80
CA ALA A 415 -7.23 9.40 3.98
C ALA A 415 -6.35 10.04 2.89
N PHE A 416 -6.87 11.07 2.23
CA PHE A 416 -6.08 11.85 1.27
C PHE A 416 -4.91 12.57 1.95
N ASP A 417 -5.13 13.18 3.11
CA ASP A 417 -4.07 13.82 3.90
C ASP A 417 -2.93 12.83 4.23
N LEU A 418 -3.27 11.61 4.66
CA LEU A 418 -2.29 10.55 4.91
C LEU A 418 -1.52 10.19 3.64
N ALA A 419 -2.20 9.98 2.51
CA ALA A 419 -1.56 9.63 1.24
C ALA A 419 -0.65 10.77 0.74
N TYR A 420 -1.10 12.02 0.84
CA TYR A 420 -0.32 13.21 0.51
C TYR A 420 0.94 13.33 1.38
N GLU A 421 0.79 13.20 2.70
CA GLU A 421 1.90 13.28 3.65
C GLU A 421 2.94 12.17 3.43
N THR A 422 2.48 10.98 3.06
CA THR A 422 3.32 9.79 2.90
C THR A 422 3.75 9.52 1.47
N LYS A 423 3.41 10.41 0.53
CA LYS A 423 3.71 10.30 -0.91
C LYS A 423 3.24 8.97 -1.51
N THR A 424 2.03 8.57 -1.15
CA THR A 424 1.37 7.35 -1.64
C THR A 424 0.41 7.71 -2.77
N LEU A 425 0.28 6.84 -3.77
CA LEU A 425 -0.80 6.97 -4.76
C LEU A 425 -2.15 6.81 -4.03
N PHE A 426 -3.04 7.79 -4.21
CA PHE A 426 -4.35 7.80 -3.57
C PHE A 426 -5.45 7.44 -4.56
N GLY A 427 -6.27 6.45 -4.22
CA GLY A 427 -7.43 6.03 -4.98
C GLY A 427 -8.68 6.02 -4.13
N TYR A 428 -9.79 6.50 -4.70
CA TYR A 428 -11.13 6.29 -4.16
C TYR A 428 -12.10 5.71 -5.21
N LEU A 429 -13.06 4.91 -4.77
CA LEU A 429 -14.08 4.31 -5.62
C LEU A 429 -15.49 4.69 -5.14
N ASP A 430 -16.46 4.58 -6.03
CA ASP A 430 -17.90 4.49 -5.72
C ASP A 430 -18.55 3.52 -6.73
N HIS A 431 -19.87 3.39 -6.77
CA HIS A 431 -20.57 2.50 -7.70
C HIS A 431 -21.67 3.25 -8.46
N PRO A 432 -21.92 2.96 -9.75
CA PRO A 432 -23.09 3.43 -10.47
C PRO A 432 -24.39 3.00 -9.76
N PHE A 433 -25.45 3.81 -9.85
CA PHE A 433 -26.73 3.44 -9.25
C PHE A 433 -27.36 2.27 -9.99
N SER A 434 -28.14 1.48 -9.27
CA SER A 434 -29.03 0.50 -9.88
C SER A 434 -30.45 0.64 -9.34
N GLU A 435 -31.39 -0.10 -9.93
CA GLU A 435 -32.75 -0.21 -9.40
C GLU A 435 -32.75 -0.80 -7.98
N ARG A 436 -31.77 -1.64 -7.64
CA ARG A 436 -31.69 -2.36 -6.37
C ARG A 436 -31.02 -1.55 -5.27
N TYR A 437 -29.96 -0.82 -5.61
CA TYR A 437 -29.12 -0.20 -4.60
C TYR A 437 -28.44 1.08 -5.11
N GLN A 438 -28.41 2.08 -4.24
CA GLN A 438 -27.78 3.39 -4.47
C GLN A 438 -26.61 3.61 -3.51
N TYR A 439 -26.05 2.53 -2.94
CA TYR A 439 -24.81 2.59 -2.13
C TYR A 439 -24.87 3.61 -0.98
N GLY A 440 -26.05 3.77 -0.38
CA GLY A 440 -26.32 4.67 0.75
C GLY A 440 -26.53 6.14 0.39
N TRP A 441 -26.45 6.50 -0.90
CA TRP A 441 -26.82 7.81 -1.41
C TRP A 441 -28.34 7.96 -1.48
N ARG A 442 -28.86 9.16 -1.24
CA ARG A 442 -30.31 9.42 -1.35
C ARG A 442 -30.70 9.89 -2.75
N THR A 443 -29.80 10.62 -3.42
CA THR A 443 -29.99 11.14 -4.77
C THR A 443 -28.66 11.21 -5.51
N GLU A 444 -28.74 11.24 -6.84
CA GLU A 444 -27.58 11.44 -7.71
C GLU A 444 -26.91 12.80 -7.48
N ASP A 445 -27.71 13.84 -7.23
CA ASP A 445 -27.20 15.19 -6.93
C ASP A 445 -26.39 15.23 -5.63
N GLU A 446 -26.79 14.45 -4.62
CA GLU A 446 -26.05 14.32 -3.36
C GLU A 446 -24.69 13.65 -3.61
N ARG A 447 -24.68 12.55 -4.37
CA ARG A 447 -23.44 11.85 -4.78
C ARG A 447 -22.50 12.80 -5.52
N ILE A 448 -22.98 13.44 -6.58
CA ILE A 448 -22.18 14.38 -7.38
C ILE A 448 -21.63 15.51 -6.52
N SER A 449 -22.45 16.10 -5.64
CA SER A 449 -22.02 17.20 -4.76
C SER A 449 -20.89 16.79 -3.82
N ALA A 450 -20.98 15.58 -3.24
CA ALA A 450 -19.94 15.05 -2.37
C ALA A 450 -18.62 14.79 -3.12
N HIS A 451 -18.69 14.22 -4.32
CA HIS A 451 -17.52 14.02 -5.19
C HIS A 451 -16.88 15.36 -5.60
N GLU A 452 -17.69 16.36 -5.98
CA GLU A 452 -17.21 17.70 -6.31
C GLU A 452 -16.52 18.39 -5.11
N GLU A 453 -17.09 18.24 -3.91
CA GLU A 453 -16.48 18.75 -2.68
C GLU A 453 -15.14 18.07 -2.40
N PHE A 454 -15.07 16.74 -2.53
CA PHE A 454 -13.84 16.02 -2.25
C PHE A 454 -12.73 16.36 -3.25
N VAL A 455 -13.05 16.46 -4.54
CA VAL A 455 -12.10 16.94 -5.57
C VAL A 455 -11.60 18.35 -5.26
N ARG A 456 -12.50 19.25 -4.84
CA ARG A 456 -12.13 20.61 -4.43
C ARG A 456 -11.17 20.60 -3.25
N TYR A 457 -11.44 19.77 -2.25
CA TYR A 457 -10.57 19.62 -1.08
C TYR A 457 -9.16 19.16 -1.48
N MET A 458 -9.05 18.10 -2.29
CA MET A 458 -7.75 17.58 -2.74
C MET A 458 -6.94 18.64 -3.50
N ARG A 459 -7.61 19.41 -4.38
CA ARG A 459 -6.99 20.52 -5.12
C ARG A 459 -6.56 21.69 -4.24
N ALA A 460 -7.25 21.93 -3.13
CA ALA A 460 -6.86 22.97 -2.18
C ALA A 460 -5.71 22.51 -1.28
N ARG A 461 -5.64 21.21 -0.99
CA ARG A 461 -4.68 20.62 -0.06
C ARG A 461 -3.30 20.36 -0.69
N ALA A 462 -3.27 19.88 -1.94
CA ALA A 462 -2.05 19.64 -2.70
C ALA A 462 -1.70 20.85 -3.59
N LYS A 463 -0.40 21.15 -3.76
CA LYS A 463 0.03 22.30 -4.58
C LYS A 463 0.08 21.95 -6.07
N ARG A 464 0.41 20.70 -6.39
CA ARG A 464 0.52 20.18 -7.76
C ARG A 464 -0.11 18.78 -7.81
N PRO A 465 -1.43 18.66 -7.60
CA PRO A 465 -2.12 17.38 -7.69
C PRO A 465 -2.15 16.88 -9.14
N LEU A 466 -1.93 15.58 -9.31
CA LEU A 466 -2.11 14.88 -10.56
C LEU A 466 -3.33 13.95 -10.46
N PHE A 467 -4.39 14.28 -11.20
CA PHE A 467 -5.51 13.37 -11.38
C PHE A 467 -5.28 12.55 -12.65
N ILE A 468 -5.33 11.22 -12.55
CA ILE A 468 -5.14 10.27 -13.65
C ILE A 468 -6.19 9.16 -13.58
N ASN A 469 -6.44 8.51 -14.72
CA ASN A 469 -7.26 7.29 -14.73
C ASN A 469 -6.43 6.09 -14.27
N GLU A 470 -7.13 4.99 -13.99
CA GLU A 470 -6.52 3.80 -13.40
C GLU A 470 -5.51 3.12 -14.32
N GLU A 471 -5.71 3.18 -15.65
CA GLU A 471 -4.79 2.58 -16.63
C GLU A 471 -3.44 3.30 -16.61
N VAL A 472 -3.43 4.63 -16.61
CA VAL A 472 -2.20 5.44 -16.50
C VAL A 472 -1.50 5.22 -15.16
N ALA A 473 -2.27 5.09 -14.07
CA ALA A 473 -1.72 4.80 -12.75
C ALA A 473 -1.01 3.43 -12.73
N MET A 474 -1.68 2.40 -13.22
CA MET A 474 -1.12 1.05 -13.28
C MET A 474 0.07 0.95 -14.24
N ASP A 475 0.04 1.64 -15.38
CA ASP A 475 1.17 1.75 -16.29
C ASP A 475 2.37 2.45 -15.66
N PHE A 476 2.14 3.49 -14.88
CA PHE A 476 3.20 4.16 -14.12
C PHE A 476 3.80 3.23 -13.08
N LEU A 477 2.99 2.50 -12.30
CA LEU A 477 3.47 1.54 -11.30
C LEU A 477 4.21 0.36 -11.92
N LEU A 478 3.73 -0.13 -13.06
CA LEU A 478 4.41 -1.13 -13.87
C LEU A 478 5.77 -0.62 -14.32
N ALA A 479 5.81 0.54 -14.98
CA ALA A 479 7.06 1.14 -15.43
C ALA A 479 8.03 1.35 -14.25
N LYS A 480 7.57 1.92 -13.13
CA LYS A 480 8.37 2.08 -11.89
C LYS A 480 8.97 0.75 -11.45
N SER A 481 8.18 -0.32 -11.43
CA SER A 481 8.63 -1.65 -11.00
C SER A 481 9.61 -2.30 -11.98
N MET A 482 9.60 -1.87 -13.24
CA MET A 482 10.54 -2.31 -14.28
C MET A 482 11.82 -1.46 -14.34
N HIS A 483 11.97 -0.46 -13.46
CA HIS A 483 13.23 0.26 -13.29
C HIS A 483 14.00 -0.34 -12.12
N ASP A 484 15.29 -0.56 -12.35
CA ASP A 484 16.21 -1.02 -11.31
C ASP A 484 17.16 0.10 -10.93
N LEU A 485 17.61 0.05 -9.67
CA LEU A 485 18.61 0.94 -9.11
C LEU A 485 19.87 0.11 -8.92
N THR A 486 21.00 0.53 -9.49
CA THR A 486 22.29 -0.15 -9.31
C THR A 486 23.30 0.82 -8.73
N GLU A 487 24.08 0.33 -7.76
CA GLU A 487 25.17 1.08 -7.14
C GLU A 487 26.37 1.16 -8.11
N ASP A 488 26.85 2.38 -8.40
CA ASP A 488 28.00 2.67 -9.26
C ASP A 488 28.98 3.56 -8.46
N GLY A 489 29.84 2.91 -7.68
CA GLY A 489 30.73 3.59 -6.73
C GLY A 489 29.93 4.30 -5.63
N ASP A 490 30.11 5.61 -5.50
CA ASP A 490 29.38 6.44 -4.53
C ASP A 490 28.05 6.99 -5.10
N THR A 491 27.69 6.60 -6.32
CA THR A 491 26.47 7.05 -7.02
C THR A 491 25.53 5.88 -7.30
N TYR A 492 24.32 6.20 -7.73
CA TYR A 492 23.37 5.19 -8.21
C TYR A 492 22.98 5.47 -9.65
N VAL A 493 22.73 4.41 -10.41
CA VAL A 493 22.20 4.48 -11.77
C VAL A 493 20.83 3.82 -11.80
N VAL A 494 19.83 4.57 -12.26
CA VAL A 494 18.51 4.04 -12.59
C VAL A 494 18.57 3.48 -14.01
N THR A 495 18.26 2.21 -14.16
CA THR A 495 18.21 1.54 -15.48
C THR A 495 16.83 0.97 -15.73
N SER A 496 16.25 1.28 -16.88
CA SER A 496 15.02 0.64 -17.34
C SER A 496 15.32 -0.76 -17.87
N MET A 497 14.53 -1.76 -17.46
CA MET A 497 14.51 -3.06 -18.12
C MET A 497 13.96 -2.91 -19.56
N ARG A 498 14.55 -3.63 -20.52
CA ARG A 498 14.31 -3.42 -21.96
C ARG A 498 12.82 -3.25 -22.31
N GLY A 499 12.48 -2.10 -22.89
CA GLY A 499 11.15 -1.80 -23.42
C GLY A 499 10.21 -1.09 -22.44
N ALA A 500 10.59 -0.88 -21.19
CA ALA A 500 9.76 -0.13 -20.25
C ALA A 500 9.88 1.38 -20.48
N THR A 501 8.80 1.98 -20.98
CA THR A 501 8.60 3.44 -21.06
C THR A 501 7.62 3.86 -19.98
N ALA A 502 8.04 4.76 -19.09
CA ALA A 502 7.13 5.31 -18.09
C ALA A 502 6.21 6.35 -18.73
N PRO A 503 4.89 6.28 -18.50
CA PRO A 503 3.94 7.29 -19.01
C PRO A 503 4.14 8.66 -18.35
N LEU A 504 4.83 8.69 -17.19
CA LEU A 504 5.09 9.86 -16.37
C LEU A 504 6.55 9.81 -15.87
N PRO A 505 7.20 10.96 -15.64
CA PRO A 505 8.59 10.99 -15.21
C PRO A 505 8.75 10.41 -13.79
N LEU A 506 9.78 9.59 -13.61
CA LEU A 506 10.07 8.97 -12.30
C LEU A 506 10.80 9.95 -11.39
N ALA A 507 10.53 9.85 -10.10
CA ALA A 507 11.25 10.55 -9.05
C ALA A 507 11.91 9.55 -8.09
N VAL A 508 13.08 9.91 -7.55
CA VAL A 508 13.81 9.13 -6.56
C VAL A 508 14.10 9.98 -5.35
N GLU A 509 13.90 9.41 -4.17
CA GLU A 509 14.32 10.01 -2.90
C GLU A 509 15.65 9.43 -2.47
N TYR A 510 16.64 10.30 -2.31
CA TYR A 510 18.00 9.92 -1.94
C TYR A 510 18.66 11.03 -1.12
N ARG A 511 19.23 10.65 0.03
CA ARG A 511 19.95 11.54 0.97
C ARG A 511 19.16 12.77 1.43
N GLY A 512 17.83 12.66 1.49
CA GLY A 512 16.92 13.74 1.90
C GLY A 512 16.45 14.64 0.76
N GLU A 513 16.88 14.37 -0.48
CA GLU A 513 16.46 15.10 -1.68
C GLU A 513 15.50 14.27 -2.53
N LEU A 514 14.61 14.95 -3.26
CA LEU A 514 13.79 14.37 -4.32
C LEU A 514 14.44 14.74 -5.66
N LEU A 515 14.77 13.74 -6.46
CA LEU A 515 15.53 13.86 -7.70
C LEU A 515 14.70 13.35 -8.89
N GLU A 516 14.80 14.02 -10.03
CA GLU A 516 14.26 13.53 -11.31
C GLU A 516 15.14 12.42 -11.89
N VAL A 517 14.53 11.34 -12.38
CA VAL A 517 15.24 10.34 -13.17
C VAL A 517 15.41 10.87 -14.60
N THR A 518 16.60 11.39 -14.91
CA THR A 518 16.97 11.87 -16.25
C THR A 518 17.37 10.73 -17.19
N ASP A 519 17.54 11.02 -18.49
CA ASP A 519 18.04 10.05 -19.49
C ASP A 519 19.38 9.40 -19.12
N SER A 520 20.20 10.09 -18.32
CA SER A 520 21.48 9.54 -17.86
C SER A 520 21.32 8.48 -16.76
N GLY A 521 20.15 8.44 -16.11
CA GLY A 521 19.85 7.59 -14.95
C GLY A 521 20.69 7.88 -13.70
N ARG A 522 21.65 8.81 -13.75
CA ARG A 522 22.63 9.00 -12.67
C ARG A 522 22.07 9.87 -11.55
N LEU A 523 22.09 9.32 -10.34
CA LEU A 523 21.75 9.98 -9.08
C LEU A 523 23.07 10.33 -8.37
N ARG A 524 23.25 11.60 -8.00
CA ARG A 524 24.43 12.11 -7.30
C ARG A 524 24.08 12.57 -5.90
#